data_AF-A0A8S0UIZ1-F1
#
_entry.id   AF-A0A8S0UIZ1-F1
#
_cell.length_a   1.000
_cell.length_b   1.000
_cell.length_c   1.000
_cell.angle_alpha   90.00
_cell.angle_beta   90.00
_cell.angle_gamma   90.00
#
_symmetry.space_group_name_H-M   'P 1'
#
loop_
_entity.id
_entity.type
_entity.pdbx_description
1 polymer ?
#
loop_
_entity_poly.entity_id
_entity_poly.type
_entity_poly.pdbx_seq_one_letter_code
_entity_poly.pdbx_strand_id
1 'polypeptide(L)'
;MAVMPQTGSSHCMHFDTIQCKVRLNGIHSIANTVEASKTKEISFGICPSSWNSFKATKSLNLNAVEVQYKRGYQVIVAASPPTDDAVIATEPLTKEDLVDYLVSGCKPKENWRIGTEHEKFGFEFGTLQPMKYEQIAELLNGISERFDWEKIMEGDKIIGLKQGKQSISLEPGGQFELSGAPLETLHQTCAEVNSHLYQVKAVAEEMGIGFLGIGFQPKWERKDIPIMPKGRYDIMRNYMPKVGSLGLDMMFRTCTVQVNLDFHSEADMIRKFRAGLALQPIATALFANSPFTEEKPNGFLSMRSQIWTDTDNHRTGMLPFVFDDSFGFEQYVDYALDVPMYFVYRKKKYIDCTGMSFRDFMSGKLPCLPDEYPTLNDWENHLTTIFPEVRLKRYLEMRGADGGPWRRLCALPAFWVGILYDDISLQNVLDMTADWTREERQMLRNKVPKFGLKTPFRDGLLKHVAQEVVKLAKDGLERRGYKETGFLNEMNEVVRTGVTPAEKLLELYHGKWGQSVDPVFEELLY
;
A
#
# COMPACT_ATOMS: atom_id res chain seq x y z
N MET A 1 28.48 53.35 36.69
CA MET A 1 27.50 54.45 36.59
C MET A 1 26.15 53.82 36.26
N ALA A 2 25.20 53.97 37.17
CA ALA A 2 23.81 53.58 37.01
C ALA A 2 23.08 54.53 36.06
N VAL A 3 21.94 54.11 35.51
CA VAL A 3 20.62 54.79 35.48
C VAL A 3 19.65 53.96 34.61
N MET A 4 18.65 53.33 35.23
CA MET A 4 17.28 53.17 34.70
C MET A 4 16.51 54.50 34.96
N PRO A 5 15.32 54.85 34.37
CA PRO A 5 14.17 53.94 34.17
C PRO A 5 13.01 54.37 33.17
N GLN A 6 11.90 53.59 33.17
CA GLN A 6 10.45 53.95 32.94
C GLN A 6 9.97 54.43 31.53
N THR A 7 8.71 54.32 31.04
CA THR A 7 7.39 53.65 31.30
C THR A 7 6.43 54.00 30.12
N GLY A 8 5.35 53.22 29.91
CA GLY A 8 4.07 53.63 29.27
C GLY A 8 3.94 53.41 27.74
N SER A 9 2.80 53.05 27.13
CA SER A 9 1.40 52.94 27.57
C SER A 9 0.61 51.96 26.68
N SER A 10 -0.51 51.49 27.23
CA SER A 10 -1.52 50.57 26.69
C SER A 10 -2.50 51.24 25.73
N HIS A 11 -3.13 50.49 24.82
CA HIS A 11 -4.52 50.71 24.38
C HIS A 11 -5.23 49.35 24.17
N CYS A 12 -6.42 49.26 24.76
CA CYS A 12 -7.30 48.10 24.86
C CYS A 12 -8.55 48.40 24.01
N MET A 13 -9.07 47.42 23.26
CA MET A 13 -10.40 47.51 22.63
C MET A 13 -11.32 46.43 23.20
N HIS A 14 -12.46 46.91 23.72
CA HIS A 14 -13.58 46.14 24.25
C HIS A 14 -14.37 45.41 23.15
N PHE A 15 -14.89 44.24 23.49
CA PHE A 15 -16.03 43.61 22.81
C PHE A 15 -17.25 43.67 23.73
N ASP A 16 -18.32 44.29 23.24
CA ASP A 16 -19.60 44.36 23.92
C ASP A 16 -20.43 43.08 23.73
N THR A 17 -21.10 42.68 24.81
CA THR A 17 -22.02 41.55 24.92
C THR A 17 -23.46 42.06 24.88
N ILE A 18 -24.35 41.43 24.11
CA ILE A 18 -25.81 41.61 24.27
C ILE A 18 -26.49 40.23 24.28
N GLN A 19 -27.13 39.92 25.41
CA GLN A 19 -28.18 38.91 25.60
C GLN A 19 -29.55 39.60 25.63
N CYS A 20 -30.60 38.99 25.06
CA CYS A 20 -31.77 38.52 25.85
C CYS A 20 -32.93 37.88 25.04
N LYS A 21 -33.38 36.72 25.55
CA LYS A 21 -34.75 36.22 25.82
C LYS A 21 -35.80 35.96 24.70
N VAL A 22 -36.01 34.65 24.46
CA VAL A 22 -37.22 33.80 24.66
C VAL A 22 -38.64 34.35 24.38
N ARG A 23 -39.40 33.60 23.57
CA ARG A 23 -40.84 33.32 23.79
C ARG A 23 -41.25 31.90 23.35
N LEU A 24 -42.09 31.29 24.19
CA LEU A 24 -42.72 29.96 24.14
C LEU A 24 -43.99 29.91 23.28
N ASN A 25 -44.33 28.71 22.80
CA ASN A 25 -45.67 28.07 22.67
C ASN A 25 -45.45 26.71 21.97
N GLY A 26 -45.98 25.52 22.29
CA GLY A 26 -46.99 24.99 23.22
C GLY A 26 -47.52 23.67 22.61
N ILE A 27 -47.07 22.50 23.09
CA ILE A 27 -47.81 21.38 23.72
C ILE A 27 -49.03 20.77 22.98
N HIS A 28 -48.96 19.46 22.69
CA HIS A 28 -49.94 18.38 23.04
C HIS A 28 -49.38 17.01 22.59
N SER A 29 -48.89 16.13 23.49
CA SER A 29 -49.56 14.93 24.09
C SER A 29 -50.42 14.10 23.12
N ILE A 30 -50.22 12.78 22.95
CA ILE A 30 -50.77 11.72 23.83
C ILE A 30 -50.04 10.37 23.54
N ALA A 31 -49.95 9.53 24.58
CA ALA A 31 -49.38 8.18 24.62
C ALA A 31 -50.43 7.06 24.47
N ASN A 32 -49.93 5.82 24.23
CA ASN A 32 -50.54 4.49 24.44
C ASN A 32 -51.70 4.10 23.47
N THR A 33 -51.89 2.86 22.98
CA THR A 33 -51.78 1.53 23.64
C THR A 33 -51.84 0.38 22.60
N VAL A 34 -51.09 -0.69 22.88
CA VAL A 34 -51.28 -2.17 22.71
C VAL A 34 -52.55 -2.72 21.98
N GLU A 35 -52.36 -3.71 21.06
CA GLU A 35 -52.93 -5.11 21.02
C GLU A 35 -52.76 -5.74 19.61
N ALA A 36 -51.89 -6.72 19.40
CA ALA A 36 -52.13 -8.18 19.33
C ALA A 36 -53.30 -8.66 18.42
N SER A 37 -52.99 -9.41 17.35
CA SER A 37 -53.39 -10.82 17.17
C SER A 37 -53.38 -11.36 15.73
N LYS A 38 -52.63 -12.47 15.59
CA LYS A 38 -52.98 -13.76 14.97
C LYS A 38 -52.99 -13.95 13.43
N THR A 39 -51.95 -14.68 13.01
CA THR A 39 -51.98 -15.97 12.27
C THR A 39 -53.14 -16.30 11.33
N LYS A 40 -52.78 -16.63 10.07
CA LYS A 40 -53.08 -17.94 9.49
C LYS A 40 -52.24 -18.23 8.24
N GLU A 41 -51.63 -19.41 8.26
CA GLU A 41 -51.07 -20.14 7.12
C GLU A 41 -52.15 -20.43 6.06
N ILE A 42 -51.75 -20.68 4.81
CA ILE A 42 -51.93 -21.98 4.12
C ILE A 42 -51.28 -21.90 2.73
N SER A 43 -50.80 -23.06 2.32
CA SER A 43 -49.82 -23.43 1.32
C SER A 43 -50.43 -23.97 0.01
N PHE A 44 -49.52 -24.25 -0.93
CA PHE A 44 -49.58 -25.16 -2.10
C PHE A 44 -50.14 -24.67 -3.44
N GLY A 45 -49.35 -24.93 -4.50
CA GLY A 45 -49.82 -24.99 -5.89
C GLY A 45 -48.69 -24.99 -6.91
N ILE A 46 -48.33 -26.17 -7.42
CA ILE A 46 -47.22 -26.47 -8.35
C ILE A 46 -47.69 -26.43 -9.83
N CYS A 47 -46.86 -25.81 -10.70
CA CYS A 47 -46.64 -26.05 -12.17
C CYS A 47 -47.80 -25.91 -13.20
N PRO A 48 -47.54 -25.99 -14.53
CA PRO A 48 -46.49 -25.37 -15.37
C PRO A 48 -47.07 -24.85 -16.73
N SER A 49 -46.19 -24.64 -17.73
CA SER A 49 -46.45 -24.50 -19.19
C SER A 49 -46.52 -23.05 -19.70
N SER A 50 -45.45 -22.57 -20.35
CA SER A 50 -45.22 -22.55 -21.81
C SER A 50 -46.13 -21.57 -22.55
N TRP A 51 -45.56 -20.71 -23.41
CA TRP A 51 -45.92 -20.57 -24.84
C TRP A 51 -45.10 -19.42 -25.46
N ASN A 52 -44.75 -19.65 -26.72
CA ASN A 52 -43.85 -18.89 -27.56
C ASN A 52 -44.44 -17.56 -28.07
N SER A 53 -43.50 -16.66 -28.41
CA SER A 53 -43.48 -15.71 -29.53
C SER A 53 -44.58 -14.66 -29.64
N PHE A 54 -44.19 -13.38 -29.73
CA PHE A 54 -44.46 -12.57 -30.92
C PHE A 54 -43.49 -11.37 -30.97
N LYS A 55 -42.82 -11.24 -32.12
CA LYS A 55 -42.04 -10.05 -32.50
C LYS A 55 -43.01 -8.91 -32.82
N ALA A 56 -42.75 -7.72 -32.29
CA ALA A 56 -43.26 -6.47 -32.87
C ALA A 56 -42.11 -5.45 -32.89
N THR A 57 -41.55 -5.29 -34.08
CA THR A 57 -40.64 -4.23 -34.50
C THR A 57 -41.35 -2.89 -34.43
N LYS A 58 -40.76 -1.90 -33.73
CA LYS A 58 -41.05 -0.49 -33.99
C LYS A 58 -39.74 0.28 -34.05
N SER A 59 -39.36 0.60 -35.27
CA SER A 59 -38.30 1.53 -35.63
C SER A 59 -38.66 2.94 -35.18
N LEU A 60 -37.78 3.59 -34.42
CA LEU A 60 -37.72 5.03 -34.31
C LEU A 60 -36.28 5.46 -34.58
N ASN A 61 -36.08 6.04 -35.76
CA ASN A 61 -34.89 6.78 -36.13
C ASN A 61 -34.78 8.01 -35.23
N LEU A 62 -33.68 8.10 -34.48
CA LEU A 62 -33.20 9.34 -33.89
C LEU A 62 -31.71 9.47 -34.21
N ASN A 63 -31.39 10.63 -34.76
CA ASN A 63 -30.14 11.12 -35.32
C ASN A 63 -28.86 10.60 -34.66
N ALA A 64 -27.92 10.20 -35.53
CA ALA A 64 -26.55 9.88 -35.21
C ALA A 64 -25.81 11.11 -34.64
N VAL A 65 -25.41 11.00 -33.39
CA VAL A 65 -24.24 11.69 -32.84
C VAL A 65 -23.18 10.60 -32.69
N GLU A 66 -22.05 10.76 -33.35
CA GLU A 66 -20.89 9.86 -33.24
C GLU A 66 -20.48 9.72 -31.77
N VAL A 67 -20.81 8.58 -31.18
CA VAL A 67 -20.25 8.16 -29.90
C VAL A 67 -18.91 7.50 -30.22
N GLN A 68 -17.81 8.22 -29.99
CA GLN A 68 -16.49 7.62 -29.91
C GLN A 68 -16.54 6.44 -28.93
N TYR A 69 -16.19 5.26 -29.42
CA TYR A 69 -16.06 4.05 -28.63
C TYR A 69 -15.02 4.26 -27.52
N LYS A 70 -15.48 4.55 -26.30
CA LYS A 70 -14.63 4.42 -25.11
C LYS A 70 -14.32 2.94 -24.94
N ARG A 71 -13.04 2.60 -25.14
CA ARG A 71 -12.47 1.29 -24.79
C ARG A 71 -12.84 0.98 -23.33
N GLY A 72 -13.57 -0.12 -23.12
CA GLY A 72 -13.87 -0.60 -21.78
C GLY A 72 -12.60 -1.15 -21.15
N TYR A 73 -12.08 -0.48 -20.14
CA TYR A 73 -10.94 -0.95 -19.36
C TYR A 73 -11.43 -1.83 -18.21
N GLN A 74 -11.05 -3.11 -18.20
CA GLN A 74 -11.15 -3.94 -17.00
C GLN A 74 -10.05 -3.52 -16.00
N VAL A 75 -10.42 -3.40 -14.74
CA VAL A 75 -9.49 -3.11 -13.63
C VAL A 75 -8.83 -4.42 -13.22
N ILE A 76 -7.53 -4.56 -13.51
CA ILE A 76 -6.70 -5.65 -13.00
C ILE A 76 -6.12 -5.22 -11.64
N VAL A 77 -6.22 -6.09 -10.64
CA VAL A 77 -5.72 -5.84 -9.27
C VAL A 77 -4.20 -6.01 -9.26
N ALA A 78 -3.48 -5.17 -8.50
CA ALA A 78 -2.01 -5.00 -8.50
C ALA A 78 -1.18 -6.28 -8.33
N ALA A 79 -1.77 -7.33 -7.76
CA ALA A 79 -1.15 -8.64 -7.49
C ALA A 79 -1.70 -9.78 -8.36
N SER A 80 -2.50 -9.48 -9.38
CA SER A 80 -2.99 -10.51 -10.33
C SER A 80 -1.83 -11.04 -11.19
N PRO A 81 -1.84 -12.33 -11.58
CA PRO A 81 -0.89 -12.83 -12.57
C PRO A 81 -0.97 -11.97 -13.85
N PRO A 82 0.15 -11.81 -14.57
CA PRO A 82 0.10 -11.23 -15.90
C PRO A 82 -0.91 -12.01 -16.74
N THR A 83 -1.79 -11.31 -17.45
CA THR A 83 -2.77 -11.93 -18.34
C THR A 83 -2.23 -11.97 -19.77
N ASP A 84 -2.54 -13.06 -20.48
CA ASP A 84 -2.17 -13.23 -21.89
C ASP A 84 -3.00 -12.33 -22.83
N ASP A 85 -4.06 -11.65 -22.32
CA ASP A 85 -5.01 -10.86 -23.12
C ASP A 85 -4.36 -9.58 -23.66
N ALA A 86 -3.50 -9.76 -24.66
CA ALA A 86 -2.98 -8.71 -25.49
C ALA A 86 -4.14 -8.11 -26.29
N VAL A 87 -4.56 -6.91 -25.92
CA VAL A 87 -5.19 -6.03 -26.91
C VAL A 87 -4.06 -5.65 -27.86
N ILE A 88 -3.92 -6.39 -28.97
CA ILE A 88 -3.04 -6.02 -30.06
C ILE A 88 -3.61 -4.70 -30.60
N ALA A 89 -2.99 -3.58 -30.19
CA ALA A 89 -3.28 -2.31 -30.81
C ALA A 89 -2.98 -2.44 -32.30
N THR A 90 -3.89 -1.98 -33.16
CA THR A 90 -3.72 -2.00 -34.61
C THR A 90 -2.56 -1.13 -35.09
N GLU A 91 -2.03 -0.28 -34.20
CA GLU A 91 -0.86 0.57 -34.38
C GLU A 91 0.08 0.41 -33.16
N PRO A 92 1.41 0.50 -33.32
CA PRO A 92 2.36 0.48 -32.20
C PRO A 92 2.05 1.55 -31.16
N LEU A 93 2.22 1.22 -29.87
CA LEU A 93 2.07 2.21 -28.80
C LEU A 93 3.06 3.37 -28.97
N THR A 94 2.60 4.57 -28.66
CA THR A 94 3.41 5.79 -28.58
C THR A 94 3.76 6.13 -27.13
N LYS A 95 4.66 7.08 -26.92
CA LYS A 95 4.96 7.58 -25.56
C LYS A 95 3.70 8.19 -24.94
N GLU A 96 2.92 8.90 -25.75
CA GLU A 96 1.66 9.53 -25.38
C GLU A 96 0.64 8.49 -24.89
N ASP A 97 0.56 7.31 -25.51
CA ASP A 97 -0.30 6.23 -25.00
C ASP A 97 0.10 5.75 -23.59
N LEU A 98 1.40 5.72 -23.29
CA LEU A 98 1.91 5.35 -21.96
C LEU A 98 1.64 6.45 -20.92
N VAL A 99 1.69 7.72 -21.33
CA VAL A 99 1.29 8.87 -20.51
C VAL A 99 -0.22 8.82 -20.25
N ASP A 100 -1.03 8.65 -21.27
CA ASP A 100 -2.49 8.54 -21.19
C ASP A 100 -2.94 7.36 -20.32
N TYR A 101 -2.18 6.27 -20.33
CA TYR A 101 -2.40 5.16 -19.40
C TYR A 101 -2.29 5.62 -17.94
N LEU A 102 -1.29 6.43 -17.56
CA LEU A 102 -1.17 6.97 -16.20
C LEU A 102 -2.25 8.02 -15.90
N VAL A 103 -2.52 8.92 -16.87
CA VAL A 103 -3.57 9.95 -16.77
C VAL A 103 -4.94 9.32 -16.54
N SER A 104 -5.20 8.14 -17.11
CA SER A 104 -6.46 7.39 -16.90
C SER A 104 -6.72 6.98 -15.44
N GLY A 105 -5.69 7.07 -14.58
CA GLY A 105 -5.81 6.91 -13.14
C GLY A 105 -6.48 8.09 -12.42
N CYS A 106 -6.62 9.24 -13.07
CA CYS A 106 -7.27 10.42 -12.49
C CYS A 106 -8.74 10.14 -12.15
N LYS A 107 -9.12 10.37 -10.89
CA LYS A 107 -10.48 10.15 -10.37
C LYS A 107 -10.96 11.39 -9.62
N PRO A 108 -12.25 11.78 -9.74
CA PRO A 108 -12.79 12.83 -8.89
C PRO A 108 -12.81 12.36 -7.42
N LYS A 109 -12.77 13.31 -6.49
CA LYS A 109 -12.49 13.06 -5.06
C LYS A 109 -13.46 12.09 -4.40
N GLU A 110 -14.74 12.12 -4.79
CA GLU A 110 -15.79 11.19 -4.34
C GLU A 110 -15.52 9.72 -4.74
N ASN A 111 -14.71 9.50 -5.76
CA ASN A 111 -14.32 8.19 -6.26
C ASN A 111 -12.95 7.74 -5.73
N TRP A 112 -12.28 8.54 -4.90
CA TRP A 112 -11.05 8.13 -4.26
C TRP A 112 -11.28 6.97 -3.30
N ARG A 113 -10.37 6.02 -3.30
CA ARG A 113 -10.41 4.82 -2.47
C ARG A 113 -9.07 4.59 -1.78
N ILE A 114 -9.06 3.64 -0.87
CA ILE A 114 -7.94 3.27 -0.01
C ILE A 114 -7.71 1.79 -0.27
N GLY A 115 -6.70 1.46 -1.07
CA GLY A 115 -6.21 0.08 -1.20
C GLY A 115 -5.12 -0.14 -0.15
N THR A 116 -5.12 -1.27 0.54
CA THR A 116 -4.07 -1.60 1.52
C THR A 116 -3.54 -2.99 1.23
N GLU A 117 -2.22 -3.09 1.20
CA GLU A 117 -1.54 -4.37 0.98
C GLU A 117 -0.57 -4.63 2.12
N HIS A 118 -0.45 -5.89 2.54
CA HIS A 118 0.48 -6.26 3.59
C HIS A 118 0.97 -7.69 3.46
N GLU A 119 2.22 -7.90 3.85
CA GLU A 119 2.92 -9.18 3.80
C GLU A 119 3.12 -9.74 5.22
N LYS A 120 3.21 -11.06 5.33
CA LYS A 120 3.38 -11.79 6.61
C LYS A 120 4.34 -12.95 6.42
N PHE A 121 5.20 -13.23 7.41
CA PHE A 121 5.99 -14.46 7.41
C PHE A 121 5.21 -15.61 8.05
N GLY A 122 4.97 -16.69 7.31
CA GLY A 122 4.44 -17.92 7.89
C GLY A 122 5.55 -18.77 8.52
N PHE A 123 5.27 -19.42 9.64
CA PHE A 123 6.23 -20.27 10.34
C PHE A 123 5.57 -21.43 11.09
N GLU A 124 6.32 -22.51 11.33
CA GLU A 124 5.87 -23.65 12.15
C GLU A 124 6.01 -23.36 13.65
N PHE A 125 4.96 -23.53 14.47
CA PHE A 125 5.04 -23.23 15.91
C PHE A 125 6.13 -24.01 16.66
N GLY A 126 6.36 -25.28 16.30
CA GLY A 126 7.29 -26.15 17.02
C GLY A 126 8.77 -25.92 16.71
N THR A 127 9.09 -25.44 15.50
CA THR A 127 10.47 -25.33 15.00
C THR A 127 10.86 -23.89 14.65
N LEU A 128 9.86 -23.00 14.55
CA LEU A 128 9.94 -21.64 14.02
C LEU A 128 10.39 -21.56 12.56
N GLN A 129 10.53 -22.69 11.86
CA GLN A 129 11.00 -22.76 10.47
C GLN A 129 10.05 -22.00 9.54
N PRO A 130 10.56 -21.36 8.48
CA PRO A 130 9.70 -20.70 7.49
C PRO A 130 8.76 -21.70 6.82
N MET A 131 7.52 -21.27 6.60
CA MET A 131 6.50 -22.09 5.94
C MET A 131 6.92 -22.46 4.51
N LYS A 132 6.91 -23.77 4.20
CA LYS A 132 7.28 -24.31 2.89
C LYS A 132 6.14 -24.17 1.87
N TYR A 133 6.47 -24.32 0.59
CA TYR A 133 5.47 -24.21 -0.48
C TYR A 133 4.33 -25.22 -0.32
N GLU A 134 4.61 -26.47 0.09
CA GLU A 134 3.58 -27.49 0.25
C GLU A 134 2.56 -27.10 1.32
N GLN A 135 3.03 -26.53 2.44
CA GLN A 135 2.18 -25.98 3.50
C GLN A 135 1.41 -24.74 3.00
N ILE A 136 2.05 -23.86 2.23
CA ILE A 136 1.36 -22.72 1.60
C ILE A 136 0.24 -23.20 0.68
N ALA A 137 0.50 -24.21 -0.14
CA ALA A 137 -0.49 -24.75 -1.06
C ALA A 137 -1.68 -25.37 -0.30
N GLU A 138 -1.43 -26.13 0.76
CA GLU A 138 -2.49 -26.65 1.64
C GLU A 138 -3.30 -25.52 2.28
N LEU A 139 -2.64 -24.48 2.80
CA LEU A 139 -3.29 -23.31 3.37
C LEU A 139 -4.18 -22.58 2.34
N LEU A 140 -3.67 -22.32 1.13
CA LEU A 140 -4.44 -21.66 0.06
C LEU A 140 -5.65 -22.51 -0.35
N ASN A 141 -5.50 -23.83 -0.46
CA ASN A 141 -6.63 -24.71 -0.75
C ASN A 141 -7.67 -24.69 0.38
N GLY A 142 -7.24 -24.76 1.64
CA GLY A 142 -8.12 -24.69 2.79
C GLY A 142 -8.89 -23.37 2.89
N ILE A 143 -8.23 -22.23 2.61
CA ILE A 143 -8.91 -20.92 2.55
C ILE A 143 -9.91 -20.88 1.39
N SER A 144 -9.50 -21.35 0.20
CA SER A 144 -10.36 -21.42 -0.99
C SER A 144 -11.64 -22.19 -0.72
N GLU A 145 -11.54 -23.36 -0.10
CA GLU A 145 -12.67 -24.26 0.14
C GLU A 145 -13.58 -23.81 1.28
N ARG A 146 -13.03 -23.18 2.33
CA ARG A 146 -13.82 -22.75 3.51
C ARG A 146 -14.44 -21.37 3.35
N PHE A 147 -13.83 -20.49 2.57
CA PHE A 147 -14.19 -19.08 2.49
C PHE A 147 -14.47 -18.60 1.06
N ASP A 148 -14.65 -19.53 0.12
CA ASP A 148 -15.08 -19.27 -1.26
C ASP A 148 -14.16 -18.29 -2.02
N TRP A 149 -12.85 -18.54 -1.97
CA TRP A 149 -11.88 -17.83 -2.81
C TRP A 149 -11.55 -18.64 -4.08
N GLU A 150 -11.44 -17.96 -5.21
CA GLU A 150 -11.02 -18.55 -6.49
C GLU A 150 -9.52 -18.81 -6.49
N LYS A 151 -9.10 -20.01 -6.94
CA LYS A 151 -7.69 -20.41 -6.99
C LYS A 151 -6.96 -19.74 -8.15
N ILE A 152 -5.83 -19.10 -7.86
CA ILE A 152 -4.92 -18.55 -8.87
C ILE A 152 -3.79 -19.57 -9.10
N MET A 153 -3.64 -20.01 -10.35
CA MET A 153 -2.69 -21.07 -10.74
C MET A 153 -1.58 -20.53 -11.66
N GLU A 154 -0.36 -20.99 -11.44
CA GLU A 154 0.73 -20.91 -12.42
C GLU A 154 1.16 -22.34 -12.78
N GLY A 155 0.80 -22.79 -13.98
CA GLY A 155 0.89 -24.21 -14.34
C GLY A 155 -0.02 -25.06 -13.45
N ASP A 156 0.55 -26.07 -12.78
CA ASP A 156 -0.12 -26.96 -11.83
C ASP A 156 -0.05 -26.45 -10.38
N LYS A 157 0.59 -25.30 -10.14
CA LYS A 157 0.86 -24.76 -8.80
C LYS A 157 -0.15 -23.69 -8.43
N ILE A 158 -0.82 -23.85 -7.30
CA ILE A 158 -1.58 -22.76 -6.69
C ILE A 158 -0.60 -21.74 -6.13
N ILE A 159 -0.76 -20.47 -6.50
CA ILE A 159 0.17 -19.39 -6.14
C ILE A 159 -0.54 -18.18 -5.53
N GLY A 160 -1.85 -18.27 -5.36
CA GLY A 160 -2.66 -17.19 -4.79
C GLY A 160 -4.14 -17.51 -4.84
N LEU A 161 -4.93 -16.55 -4.37
CA LEU A 161 -6.38 -16.61 -4.34
C LEU A 161 -6.98 -15.27 -4.76
N LYS A 162 -8.22 -15.28 -5.26
CA LYS A 162 -8.98 -14.07 -5.60
C LYS A 162 -10.39 -14.15 -5.05
N GLN A 163 -10.89 -13.03 -4.50
CA GLN A 163 -12.28 -12.88 -4.10
C GLN A 163 -12.73 -11.44 -4.37
N GLY A 164 -13.58 -11.26 -5.38
CA GLY A 164 -14.00 -9.93 -5.82
C GLY A 164 -12.81 -9.06 -6.23
N LYS A 165 -12.55 -8.00 -5.46
CA LYS A 165 -11.43 -7.06 -5.67
C LYS A 165 -10.23 -7.32 -4.75
N GLN A 166 -10.29 -8.34 -3.91
CA GLN A 166 -9.19 -8.77 -3.07
C GLN A 166 -8.40 -9.89 -3.75
N SER A 167 -7.11 -9.96 -3.48
CA SER A 167 -6.27 -11.09 -3.87
C SER A 167 -5.27 -11.43 -2.77
N ILE A 168 -5.02 -12.72 -2.61
CA ILE A 168 -3.92 -13.26 -1.82
C ILE A 168 -2.83 -13.70 -2.77
N SER A 169 -1.60 -13.26 -2.53
CA SER A 169 -0.42 -13.56 -3.34
C SER A 169 0.74 -14.04 -2.47
N LEU A 170 1.75 -14.60 -3.14
CA LEU A 170 2.99 -15.04 -2.52
C LEU A 170 4.15 -14.25 -3.08
N GLU A 171 4.95 -13.67 -2.19
CA GLU A 171 6.26 -13.07 -2.47
C GLU A 171 7.34 -14.16 -2.62
N PRO A 172 8.56 -13.84 -3.10
CA PRO A 172 9.57 -14.85 -3.47
C PRO A 172 9.93 -15.85 -2.36
N GLY A 173 9.94 -15.40 -1.10
CA GLY A 173 10.26 -16.21 0.08
C GLY A 173 9.06 -16.88 0.73
N GLY A 174 7.89 -16.84 0.10
CA GLY A 174 6.65 -17.37 0.67
C GLY A 174 5.97 -16.43 1.65
N GLN A 175 6.38 -15.16 1.71
CA GLN A 175 5.64 -14.15 2.47
C GLN A 175 4.22 -14.08 1.90
N PHE A 176 3.25 -14.14 2.80
CA PHE A 176 1.84 -14.35 2.44
C PHE A 176 1.10 -13.03 2.48
N GLU A 177 0.82 -12.50 1.29
CA GLU A 177 0.32 -11.15 1.08
C GLU A 177 -1.21 -11.12 0.95
N LEU A 178 -1.82 -10.04 1.44
CA LEU A 178 -3.13 -9.59 0.98
C LEU A 178 -2.96 -8.29 0.20
N SER A 179 -3.47 -8.24 -1.03
CA SER A 179 -3.82 -7.00 -1.71
C SER A 179 -5.32 -6.77 -1.57
N GLY A 180 -5.67 -5.79 -0.73
CA GLY A 180 -7.04 -5.49 -0.34
C GLY A 180 -7.85 -4.76 -1.42
N ALA A 181 -9.16 -4.70 -1.24
CA ALA A 181 -10.03 -3.97 -2.14
C ALA A 181 -9.80 -2.45 -2.04
N PRO A 182 -10.15 -1.68 -3.09
CA PRO A 182 -10.22 -0.22 -2.99
C PRO A 182 -11.45 0.19 -2.17
N LEU A 183 -11.23 0.55 -0.89
CA LEU A 183 -12.28 0.84 0.10
C LEU A 183 -12.45 2.34 0.33
N GLU A 184 -13.59 2.76 0.90
CA GLU A 184 -13.93 4.18 1.08
C GLU A 184 -13.43 4.73 2.42
N THR A 185 -13.46 3.88 3.45
CA THR A 185 -13.13 4.25 4.84
C THR A 185 -12.10 3.32 5.44
N LEU A 186 -11.32 3.86 6.39
CA LEU A 186 -10.33 3.12 7.16
C LEU A 186 -10.97 2.08 8.09
N HIS A 187 -12.25 2.27 8.46
CA HIS A 187 -13.04 1.25 9.16
C HIS A 187 -13.23 0.01 8.30
N GLN A 188 -13.56 0.18 7.01
CA GLN A 188 -13.62 -0.93 6.07
C GLN A 188 -12.25 -1.56 5.87
N THR A 189 -11.19 -0.77 5.71
CA THR A 189 -9.81 -1.27 5.59
C THR A 189 -9.43 -2.15 6.78
N CYS A 190 -9.68 -1.68 8.01
CA CYS A 190 -9.35 -2.46 9.19
C CYS A 190 -10.25 -3.70 9.35
N ALA A 191 -11.53 -3.63 8.95
CA ALA A 191 -12.41 -4.80 8.91
C ALA A 191 -11.90 -5.85 7.90
N GLU A 192 -11.42 -5.43 6.72
CA GLU A 192 -10.83 -6.31 5.70
C GLU A 192 -9.55 -6.99 6.21
N VAL A 193 -8.65 -6.24 6.85
CA VAL A 193 -7.45 -6.80 7.51
C VAL A 193 -7.85 -7.87 8.54
N ASN A 194 -8.82 -7.58 9.41
CA ASN A 194 -9.26 -8.53 10.43
C ASN A 194 -9.94 -9.77 9.82
N SER A 195 -10.74 -9.60 8.76
CA SER A 195 -11.36 -10.72 8.04
C SER A 195 -10.30 -11.65 7.46
N HIS A 196 -9.29 -11.10 6.78
CA HIS A 196 -8.18 -11.89 6.23
C HIS A 196 -7.41 -12.63 7.32
N LEU A 197 -6.99 -11.92 8.38
CA LEU A 197 -6.24 -12.53 9.48
C LEU A 197 -7.04 -13.66 10.15
N TYR A 198 -8.34 -13.47 10.36
CA TYR A 198 -9.22 -14.52 10.88
C TYR A 198 -9.25 -15.75 9.98
N GLN A 199 -9.48 -15.57 8.67
CA GLN A 199 -9.57 -16.68 7.71
C GLN A 199 -8.25 -17.45 7.61
N VAL A 200 -7.13 -16.74 7.55
CA VAL A 200 -5.79 -17.34 7.53
C VAL A 200 -5.54 -18.14 8.81
N LYS A 201 -5.81 -17.57 9.99
CA LYS A 201 -5.60 -18.24 11.28
C LYS A 201 -6.48 -19.48 11.44
N ALA A 202 -7.75 -19.40 11.04
CA ALA A 202 -8.71 -20.49 11.14
C ALA A 202 -8.27 -21.76 10.39
N VAL A 203 -7.45 -21.63 9.33
CA VAL A 203 -6.88 -22.78 8.60
C VAL A 203 -5.48 -23.09 9.12
N ALA A 204 -4.63 -22.07 9.31
CA ALA A 204 -3.22 -22.24 9.67
C ALA A 204 -3.00 -22.87 11.06
N GLU A 205 -3.85 -22.56 12.04
CA GLU A 205 -3.73 -23.13 13.40
C GLU A 205 -3.88 -24.66 13.42
N GLU A 206 -4.78 -25.20 12.58
CA GLU A 206 -4.96 -26.65 12.42
C GLU A 206 -3.72 -27.33 11.80
N MET A 207 -2.93 -26.56 11.05
CA MET A 207 -1.68 -27.01 10.43
C MET A 207 -0.45 -26.81 11.33
N GLY A 208 -0.63 -26.22 12.52
CA GLY A 208 0.48 -25.84 13.40
C GLY A 208 1.33 -24.68 12.84
N ILE A 209 0.73 -23.82 12.03
CA ILE A 209 1.38 -22.65 11.40
C ILE A 209 0.93 -21.35 12.06
N GLY A 210 1.89 -20.48 12.38
CA GLY A 210 1.70 -19.11 12.82
C GLY A 210 2.09 -18.09 11.74
N PHE A 211 1.68 -16.83 11.93
CA PHE A 211 2.10 -15.72 11.08
C PHE A 211 2.69 -14.57 11.89
N LEU A 212 3.85 -14.10 11.46
CA LEU A 212 4.66 -13.07 12.12
C LEU A 212 4.57 -11.74 11.38
N GLY A 213 4.21 -10.67 12.09
CA GLY A 213 4.19 -9.29 11.59
C GLY A 213 5.47 -8.51 11.92
N ILE A 214 6.49 -8.63 11.06
CA ILE A 214 7.78 -7.95 11.23
C ILE A 214 8.35 -7.50 9.89
N GLY A 215 9.20 -6.46 9.84
CA GLY A 215 9.75 -5.94 8.59
C GLY A 215 10.79 -6.85 7.92
N PHE A 216 11.50 -7.68 8.70
CA PHE A 216 12.56 -8.54 8.23
C PHE A 216 12.61 -9.85 9.02
N GLN A 217 12.90 -10.97 8.37
CA GLN A 217 13.03 -12.30 8.99
C GLN A 217 14.10 -12.29 10.12
N PRO A 218 13.70 -12.45 11.40
CA PRO A 218 14.60 -12.22 12.53
C PRO A 218 15.57 -13.38 12.84
N LYS A 219 15.25 -14.62 12.41
CA LYS A 219 15.92 -15.85 12.87
C LYS A 219 16.72 -16.56 11.77
N TRP A 220 16.13 -16.73 10.59
CA TRP A 220 16.68 -17.63 9.57
C TRP A 220 17.62 -16.94 8.58
N GLU A 221 18.63 -17.68 8.12
CA GLU A 221 19.51 -17.21 7.06
C GLU A 221 18.78 -17.20 5.71
N ARG A 222 19.30 -16.44 4.74
CA ARG A 222 18.73 -16.39 3.38
C ARG A 222 18.58 -17.78 2.73
N LYS A 223 19.52 -18.69 2.98
CA LYS A 223 19.54 -20.05 2.40
C LYS A 223 18.44 -20.96 2.96
N ASP A 224 17.87 -20.61 4.12
CA ASP A 224 16.84 -21.40 4.80
C ASP A 224 15.43 -21.00 4.32
N ILE A 225 15.32 -19.93 3.53
CA ILE A 225 14.03 -19.42 3.04
C ILE A 225 13.58 -20.24 1.83
N PRO A 226 12.36 -20.80 1.85
CA PRO A 226 11.77 -21.48 0.70
C PRO A 226 11.62 -20.55 -0.50
N ILE A 227 11.70 -21.11 -1.70
CA ILE A 227 11.55 -20.35 -2.95
C ILE A 227 10.19 -20.70 -3.55
N MET A 228 9.37 -19.69 -3.81
CA MET A 228 8.06 -19.90 -4.42
C MET A 228 8.19 -20.27 -5.91
N PRO A 229 7.39 -21.23 -6.41
CA PRO A 229 7.49 -21.73 -7.78
C PRO A 229 6.81 -20.77 -8.79
N LYS A 230 7.35 -19.55 -8.93
CA LYS A 230 6.87 -18.52 -9.86
C LYS A 230 8.00 -18.10 -10.80
N GLY A 231 7.81 -18.28 -12.10
CA GLY A 231 8.85 -18.09 -13.12
C GLY A 231 9.46 -16.68 -13.12
N ARG A 232 8.67 -15.64 -12.80
CA ARG A 232 9.20 -14.26 -12.66
C ARG A 232 10.27 -14.14 -11.57
N TYR A 233 10.18 -14.93 -10.50
CA TYR A 233 11.11 -14.85 -9.38
C TYR A 233 12.45 -15.51 -9.71
N ASP A 234 12.48 -16.50 -10.59
CA ASP A 234 13.74 -17.06 -11.08
C ASP A 234 14.56 -16.02 -11.86
N ILE A 235 13.91 -15.24 -12.72
CA ILE A 235 14.54 -14.15 -13.47
C ILE A 235 15.10 -13.10 -12.50
N MET A 236 14.28 -12.63 -11.56
CA MET A 236 14.70 -11.63 -10.56
C MET A 236 15.85 -12.14 -9.69
N ARG A 237 15.77 -13.38 -9.18
CA ARG A 237 16.82 -13.99 -8.34
C ARG A 237 18.16 -14.05 -9.06
N ASN A 238 18.16 -14.34 -10.37
CA ASN A 238 19.37 -14.38 -11.16
C ASN A 238 19.91 -12.97 -11.49
N TYR A 239 19.05 -11.95 -11.50
CA TYR A 239 19.42 -10.57 -11.81
C TYR A 239 19.92 -9.78 -10.61
N MET A 240 19.30 -9.91 -9.43
CA MET A 240 19.62 -9.10 -8.25
C MET A 240 21.12 -9.05 -7.90
N PRO A 241 21.89 -10.16 -7.93
CA PRO A 241 23.33 -10.12 -7.64
C PRO A 241 24.16 -9.27 -8.62
N LYS A 242 23.61 -8.92 -9.79
CA LYS A 242 24.28 -8.09 -10.80
C LYS A 242 24.15 -6.59 -10.52
N VAL A 243 23.20 -6.18 -9.66
CA VAL A 243 22.81 -4.78 -9.46
C VAL A 243 22.87 -4.30 -8.01
N GLY A 244 22.98 -5.21 -7.03
CA GLY A 244 23.12 -4.89 -5.61
C GLY A 244 23.42 -6.13 -4.77
N SER A 245 23.88 -5.94 -3.53
CA SER A 245 24.20 -7.06 -2.63
C SER A 245 23.02 -7.52 -1.77
N LEU A 246 22.01 -6.66 -1.61
CA LEU A 246 20.87 -6.88 -0.71
C LEU A 246 19.55 -7.21 -1.45
N GLY A 247 19.52 -7.17 -2.78
CA GLY A 247 18.28 -7.41 -3.55
C GLY A 247 17.68 -8.80 -3.36
N LEU A 248 18.50 -9.82 -3.06
CA LEU A 248 17.98 -11.14 -2.68
C LEU A 248 17.33 -11.14 -1.29
N ASP A 249 17.83 -10.35 -0.35
CA ASP A 249 17.19 -10.22 0.97
C ASP A 249 15.88 -9.46 0.91
N MET A 250 15.78 -8.46 0.02
CA MET A 250 14.51 -7.81 -0.28
C MET A 250 13.47 -8.86 -0.69
N MET A 251 13.81 -9.71 -1.65
CA MET A 251 12.93 -10.74 -2.19
C MET A 251 12.50 -11.79 -1.13
N PHE A 252 13.45 -12.30 -0.34
CA PHE A 252 13.20 -13.47 0.49
C PHE A 252 12.92 -13.17 1.96
N ARG A 253 13.41 -12.03 2.48
CA ARG A 253 13.48 -11.79 3.93
C ARG A 253 12.79 -10.51 4.38
N THR A 254 12.06 -9.79 3.52
CA THR A 254 11.31 -8.59 3.94
C THR A 254 9.79 -8.77 3.89
N CYS A 255 9.07 -8.02 4.72
CA CYS A 255 7.62 -7.83 4.67
C CYS A 255 7.28 -6.34 4.80
N THR A 256 6.30 -5.86 4.04
CA THR A 256 5.80 -4.48 4.09
C THR A 256 4.33 -4.40 4.49
N VAL A 257 3.90 -3.20 4.89
CA VAL A 257 2.52 -2.73 4.68
C VAL A 257 2.56 -1.49 3.82
N GLN A 258 1.70 -1.44 2.81
CA GLN A 258 1.61 -0.33 1.85
C GLN A 258 0.16 0.12 1.66
N VAL A 259 0.00 1.37 1.24
CA VAL A 259 -1.31 1.95 0.89
C VAL A 259 -1.25 2.53 -0.52
N ASN A 260 -2.33 2.28 -1.27
CA ASN A 260 -2.55 2.70 -2.63
C ASN A 260 -3.62 3.81 -2.62
N LEU A 261 -3.27 4.99 -3.12
CA LEU A 261 -4.08 6.20 -3.05
C LEU A 261 -4.20 6.89 -4.42
N ASP A 262 -5.38 7.46 -4.66
CA ASP A 262 -5.79 8.08 -5.90
C ASP A 262 -5.41 9.57 -5.97
N PHE A 263 -5.41 10.09 -7.20
CA PHE A 263 -5.24 11.51 -7.51
C PHE A 263 -6.31 11.96 -8.51
N HIS A 264 -6.65 13.25 -8.54
CA HIS A 264 -7.70 13.77 -9.42
C HIS A 264 -7.20 14.48 -10.68
N SER A 265 -5.91 14.79 -10.75
CA SER A 265 -5.27 15.46 -11.89
C SER A 265 -3.75 15.26 -11.82
N GLU A 266 -3.03 15.66 -12.86
CA GLU A 266 -1.57 15.71 -12.84
C GLU A 266 -1.04 16.63 -11.73
N ALA A 267 -1.64 17.80 -11.53
CA ALA A 267 -1.24 18.73 -10.47
C ALA A 267 -1.41 18.13 -9.06
N ASP A 268 -2.51 17.41 -8.83
CA ASP A 268 -2.74 16.69 -7.57
C ASP A 268 -1.77 15.51 -7.40
N MET A 269 -1.51 14.77 -8.48
CA MET A 269 -0.50 13.70 -8.51
C MET A 269 0.87 14.25 -8.11
N ILE A 270 1.34 15.34 -8.72
CA ILE A 270 2.63 15.97 -8.40
C ILE A 270 2.69 16.37 -6.93
N ARG A 271 1.66 17.03 -6.41
CA ARG A 271 1.55 17.45 -5.00
C ARG A 271 1.65 16.25 -4.05
N LYS A 272 0.86 15.20 -4.28
CA LYS A 272 0.85 13.99 -3.45
C LYS A 272 2.15 13.20 -3.56
N PHE A 273 2.76 13.15 -4.74
CA PHE A 273 4.03 12.46 -4.95
C PHE A 273 5.17 13.18 -4.20
N ARG A 274 5.27 14.51 -4.31
CA ARG A 274 6.25 15.31 -3.56
C ARG A 274 6.06 15.18 -2.04
N ALA A 275 4.84 15.29 -1.55
CA ALA A 275 4.52 15.09 -0.14
C ALA A 275 4.87 13.67 0.34
N GLY A 276 4.47 12.65 -0.42
CA GLY A 276 4.78 11.25 -0.14
C GLY A 276 6.29 10.99 -0.05
N LEU A 277 7.06 11.41 -1.06
CA LEU A 277 8.52 11.24 -1.06
C LEU A 277 9.18 11.98 0.09
N ALA A 278 8.81 13.24 0.35
CA ALA A 278 9.41 14.02 1.42
C ALA A 278 9.15 13.39 2.80
N LEU A 279 7.94 12.89 3.04
CA LEU A 279 7.55 12.30 4.32
C LEU A 279 7.85 10.80 4.44
N GLN A 280 8.27 10.13 3.37
CA GLN A 280 8.49 8.68 3.42
C GLN A 280 9.47 8.25 4.53
N PRO A 281 10.61 8.94 4.76
CA PRO A 281 11.49 8.61 5.88
C PRO A 281 10.81 8.78 7.25
N ILE A 282 9.82 9.65 7.39
CA ILE A 282 9.05 9.76 8.65
C ILE A 282 8.16 8.54 8.83
N ALA A 283 7.47 8.08 7.77
CA ALA A 283 6.72 6.83 7.82
C ALA A 283 7.63 5.64 8.13
N THR A 284 8.80 5.53 7.48
CA THR A 284 9.79 4.49 7.79
C THR A 284 10.20 4.52 9.26
N ALA A 285 10.45 5.70 9.84
CA ALA A 285 10.81 5.85 11.25
C ALA A 285 9.68 5.41 12.20
N LEU A 286 8.44 5.85 11.93
CA LEU A 286 7.26 5.53 12.74
C LEU A 286 6.95 4.02 12.73
N PHE A 287 7.18 3.36 11.59
CA PHE A 287 6.86 1.96 11.37
C PHE A 287 8.06 1.02 11.51
N ALA A 288 9.27 1.50 11.79
CA ALA A 288 10.49 0.70 11.89
C ALA A 288 10.32 -0.52 12.82
N ASN A 289 10.49 -1.72 12.27
CA ASN A 289 10.14 -2.98 12.92
C ASN A 289 11.01 -4.14 12.45
N SER A 290 12.31 -3.92 12.22
CA SER A 290 13.20 -5.00 11.76
C SER A 290 14.62 -4.92 12.35
N PRO A 291 14.78 -5.02 13.69
CA PRO A 291 16.08 -4.85 14.34
C PRO A 291 16.94 -6.11 14.43
N PHE A 292 16.44 -7.27 13.99
CA PHE A 292 17.14 -8.55 14.11
C PHE A 292 17.49 -9.15 12.76
N THR A 293 18.62 -9.84 12.70
CA THR A 293 19.05 -10.68 11.58
C THR A 293 19.77 -11.88 12.17
N GLU A 294 19.37 -13.09 11.78
CA GLU A 294 20.05 -14.33 12.19
C GLU A 294 20.24 -14.39 13.72
N GLU A 295 19.14 -14.14 14.43
CA GLU A 295 19.00 -14.19 15.89
C GLU A 295 19.68 -13.05 16.67
N LYS A 296 20.30 -12.07 15.99
CA LYS A 296 21.06 -10.99 16.64
C LYS A 296 20.57 -9.60 16.24
N PRO A 297 20.69 -8.60 17.14
CA PRO A 297 20.56 -7.20 16.76
C PRO A 297 21.49 -6.85 15.60
N ASN A 298 20.93 -6.31 14.52
CA ASN A 298 21.67 -6.06 13.28
C ASN A 298 22.22 -4.62 13.16
N GLY A 299 21.98 -3.78 14.18
CA GLY A 299 22.45 -2.39 14.22
C GLY A 299 21.55 -1.39 13.50
N PHE A 300 20.38 -1.82 13.03
CA PHE A 300 19.34 -0.99 12.42
C PHE A 300 18.02 -1.09 13.18
N LEU A 301 17.15 -0.11 12.99
CA LEU A 301 15.76 -0.13 13.44
C LEU A 301 14.84 -0.64 12.32
N SER A 302 15.14 -0.28 11.08
CA SER A 302 14.54 -0.89 9.88
C SER A 302 15.64 -1.44 8.97
N MET A 303 16.03 -2.70 9.18
CA MET A 303 16.90 -3.41 8.24
C MET A 303 16.23 -3.54 6.87
N ARG A 304 14.90 -3.70 6.83
CA ARG A 304 14.14 -3.70 5.59
C ARG A 304 14.41 -2.44 4.76
N SER A 305 14.31 -1.25 5.35
CA SER A 305 14.55 -0.01 4.61
C SER A 305 16.02 0.14 4.19
N GLN A 306 16.96 -0.33 5.02
CA GLN A 306 18.38 -0.38 4.65
C GLN A 306 18.62 -1.28 3.42
N ILE A 307 17.95 -2.43 3.32
CA ILE A 307 18.05 -3.34 2.18
C ILE A 307 17.67 -2.67 0.86
N TRP A 308 16.64 -1.82 0.87
CA TRP A 308 16.20 -1.06 -0.31
C TRP A 308 17.23 -0.03 -0.80
N THR A 309 18.31 0.26 -0.06
CA THR A 309 19.38 1.16 -0.53
C THR A 309 20.43 0.47 -1.39
N ASP A 310 20.47 -0.88 -1.39
CA ASP A 310 21.43 -1.69 -2.16
C ASP A 310 20.75 -2.89 -2.82
N THR A 311 19.50 -2.67 -3.26
CA THR A 311 18.72 -3.64 -4.02
C THR A 311 18.98 -3.50 -5.53
N ASP A 312 18.69 -2.32 -6.09
CA ASP A 312 18.97 -1.96 -7.49
C ASP A 312 18.79 -0.43 -7.65
N ASN A 313 19.88 0.28 -7.98
CA ASN A 313 19.89 1.74 -8.06
C ASN A 313 19.10 2.32 -9.25
N HIS A 314 18.74 1.50 -10.25
CA HIS A 314 17.94 1.98 -11.39
C HIS A 314 16.45 2.13 -11.04
N ARG A 315 15.96 1.35 -10.07
CA ARG A 315 14.53 1.21 -9.79
C ARG A 315 14.14 1.56 -8.36
N THR A 316 15.05 2.08 -7.53
CA THR A 316 14.79 2.39 -6.12
C THR A 316 15.12 3.85 -5.80
N GLY A 317 14.75 4.31 -4.60
CA GLY A 317 15.20 5.58 -4.04
C GLY A 317 14.15 6.71 -4.03
N MET A 318 14.65 7.93 -3.80
CA MET A 318 13.85 9.14 -3.53
C MET A 318 13.38 9.91 -4.76
N LEU A 319 13.72 9.44 -5.97
CA LEU A 319 13.35 10.06 -7.25
C LEU A 319 13.46 11.60 -7.24
N PRO A 320 14.68 12.17 -7.11
CA PRO A 320 14.84 13.62 -6.89
C PRO A 320 14.21 14.48 -7.99
N PHE A 321 14.12 13.98 -9.21
CA PHE A 321 13.50 14.67 -10.35
C PHE A 321 12.01 14.96 -10.17
N VAL A 322 11.32 14.28 -9.23
CA VAL A 322 9.92 14.58 -8.88
C VAL A 322 9.75 16.00 -8.29
N PHE A 323 10.85 16.58 -7.79
CA PHE A 323 10.87 17.92 -7.22
C PHE A 323 11.28 18.99 -8.24
N ASP A 324 11.63 18.62 -9.47
CA ASP A 324 11.94 19.58 -10.53
C ASP A 324 10.64 20.25 -11.03
N ASP A 325 10.73 21.51 -11.46
CA ASP A 325 9.56 22.26 -11.97
C ASP A 325 8.93 21.62 -13.21
N SER A 326 9.72 20.86 -13.98
CA SER A 326 9.28 20.14 -15.17
C SER A 326 8.51 18.85 -14.89
N PHE A 327 8.45 18.41 -13.62
CA PHE A 327 7.89 17.10 -13.30
C PHE A 327 6.40 16.99 -13.60
N GLY A 328 6.04 15.90 -14.25
CA GLY A 328 4.68 15.49 -14.59
C GLY A 328 4.65 14.00 -14.99
N PHE A 329 3.53 13.54 -15.53
CA PHE A 329 3.40 12.15 -16.01
C PHE A 329 4.44 11.82 -17.08
N GLU A 330 4.71 12.74 -17.99
CA GLU A 330 5.65 12.53 -19.08
C GLU A 330 7.07 12.22 -18.59
N GLN A 331 7.58 12.99 -17.63
CA GLN A 331 8.92 12.75 -17.06
C GLN A 331 8.97 11.43 -16.28
N TYR A 332 7.87 11.00 -15.66
CA TYR A 332 7.80 9.67 -15.03
C TYR A 332 7.80 8.54 -16.06
N VAL A 333 7.13 8.72 -17.20
CA VAL A 333 7.19 7.77 -18.33
C VAL A 333 8.60 7.67 -18.88
N ASP A 334 9.31 8.79 -19.07
CA ASP A 334 10.70 8.77 -19.52
C ASP A 334 11.60 8.01 -18.54
N TYR A 335 11.46 8.28 -17.24
CA TYR A 335 12.15 7.53 -16.20
C TYR A 335 11.87 6.02 -16.33
N ALA A 336 10.60 5.63 -16.39
CA ALA A 336 10.20 4.23 -16.46
C ALA A 336 10.64 3.54 -17.76
N LEU A 337 10.66 4.24 -18.90
CA LEU A 337 11.18 3.71 -20.17
C LEU A 337 12.65 3.31 -20.10
N ASP A 338 13.43 4.04 -19.29
CA ASP A 338 14.87 3.85 -19.13
C ASP A 338 15.24 2.92 -17.96
N VAL A 339 14.28 2.54 -17.10
CA VAL A 339 14.48 1.47 -16.11
C VAL A 339 14.63 0.14 -16.86
N PRO A 340 15.70 -0.65 -16.60
CA PRO A 340 15.87 -1.95 -17.23
C PRO A 340 14.70 -2.90 -16.92
N MET A 341 14.20 -3.58 -17.94
CA MET A 341 13.11 -4.56 -17.81
C MET A 341 13.57 -5.79 -17.02
N TYR A 342 12.60 -6.55 -16.49
CA TYR A 342 12.84 -7.92 -16.00
C TYR A 342 12.34 -8.96 -16.99
N PHE A 343 11.08 -8.85 -17.40
CA PHE A 343 10.47 -9.88 -18.23
C PHE A 343 9.42 -9.28 -19.16
N VAL A 344 9.08 -10.07 -20.18
CA VAL A 344 7.83 -9.95 -20.94
C VAL A 344 7.03 -11.22 -20.74
N TYR A 345 5.71 -11.12 -20.57
CA TYR A 345 4.84 -12.29 -20.41
C TYR A 345 4.17 -12.63 -21.74
N ARG A 346 4.43 -13.83 -22.26
CA ARG A 346 3.85 -14.32 -23.51
C ARG A 346 3.54 -15.80 -23.39
N LYS A 347 2.35 -16.21 -23.86
CA LYS A 347 1.96 -17.62 -23.98
C LYS A 347 2.19 -18.38 -22.66
N LYS A 348 1.76 -17.76 -21.55
CA LYS A 348 1.93 -18.26 -20.18
C LYS A 348 3.38 -18.45 -19.71
N LYS A 349 4.35 -17.75 -20.32
CA LYS A 349 5.77 -17.83 -19.96
C LYS A 349 6.35 -16.45 -19.70
N TYR A 350 7.24 -16.38 -18.72
CA TYR A 350 8.08 -15.22 -18.47
C TYR A 350 9.34 -15.32 -19.33
N ILE A 351 9.51 -14.37 -20.25
CA ILE A 351 10.68 -14.26 -21.11
C ILE A 351 11.64 -13.29 -20.43
N ASP A 352 12.87 -13.75 -20.15
CA ASP A 352 13.92 -12.94 -19.54
C ASP A 352 14.36 -11.82 -20.50
N CYS A 353 14.15 -10.58 -20.10
CA CYS A 353 14.59 -9.39 -20.82
C CYS A 353 15.41 -8.49 -19.90
N THR A 354 16.12 -9.09 -18.95
CA THR A 354 16.95 -8.38 -17.97
C THR A 354 18.06 -7.56 -18.65
N GLY A 355 18.22 -6.31 -18.19
CA GLY A 355 19.20 -5.38 -18.76
C GLY A 355 18.78 -4.74 -20.09
N MET A 356 17.62 -5.12 -20.66
CA MET A 356 17.05 -4.48 -21.85
C MET A 356 16.14 -3.32 -21.46
N SER A 357 15.85 -2.40 -22.39
CA SER A 357 15.01 -1.23 -22.12
C SER A 357 13.60 -1.36 -22.68
N PHE A 358 12.60 -0.79 -22.00
CA PHE A 358 11.25 -0.72 -22.55
C PHE A 358 11.20 0.22 -23.77
N ARG A 359 12.12 1.19 -23.84
CA ARG A 359 12.32 2.06 -25.01
C ARG A 359 12.68 1.29 -26.28
N ASP A 360 13.56 0.29 -26.18
CA ASP A 360 13.87 -0.60 -27.32
C ASP A 360 12.65 -1.43 -27.71
N PHE A 361 11.87 -1.89 -26.72
CA PHE A 361 10.64 -2.63 -26.97
C PHE A 361 9.61 -1.80 -27.75
N MET A 362 9.38 -0.55 -27.36
CA MET A 362 8.51 0.39 -28.09
C MET A 362 8.89 0.55 -29.57
N SER A 363 10.18 0.36 -29.91
CA SER A 363 10.68 0.45 -31.27
C SER A 363 10.79 -0.88 -32.02
N GLY A 364 10.28 -1.99 -31.44
CA GLY A 364 10.36 -3.33 -32.03
C GLY A 364 11.77 -3.94 -32.00
N LYS A 365 12.68 -3.37 -31.19
CA LYS A 365 14.11 -3.71 -31.15
C LYS A 365 14.52 -4.52 -29.92
N LEU A 366 13.56 -5.13 -29.23
CA LEU A 366 13.84 -5.90 -28.02
C LEU A 366 14.54 -7.22 -28.39
N PRO A 367 15.80 -7.47 -27.99
CA PRO A 367 16.54 -8.65 -28.47
C PRO A 367 15.90 -10.00 -28.10
N CYS A 368 15.25 -10.10 -26.93
CA CYS A 368 14.55 -11.32 -26.50
C CYS A 368 13.29 -11.61 -27.35
N LEU A 369 12.75 -10.61 -28.06
CA LEU A 369 11.49 -10.64 -28.82
C LEU A 369 11.61 -9.73 -30.07
N PRO A 370 12.38 -10.14 -31.09
CA PRO A 370 12.58 -9.32 -32.28
C PRO A 370 11.25 -9.10 -33.02
N ASP A 371 11.04 -7.87 -33.49
CA ASP A 371 9.86 -7.44 -34.25
C ASP A 371 8.52 -7.48 -33.48
N GLU A 372 8.53 -7.74 -32.16
CA GLU A 372 7.36 -7.57 -31.30
C GLU A 372 7.29 -6.15 -30.72
N TYR A 373 6.07 -5.63 -30.60
CA TYR A 373 5.77 -4.35 -29.96
C TYR A 373 5.07 -4.57 -28.60
N PRO A 374 5.25 -3.66 -27.64
CA PRO A 374 4.63 -3.77 -26.33
C PRO A 374 3.13 -3.53 -26.39
N THR A 375 2.43 -4.14 -25.44
CA THR A 375 1.02 -3.88 -25.11
C THR A 375 0.92 -3.03 -23.84
N LEU A 376 -0.27 -2.51 -23.53
CA LEU A 376 -0.51 -1.83 -22.25
C LEU A 376 -0.35 -2.79 -21.05
N ASN A 377 -0.56 -4.09 -21.23
CA ASN A 377 -0.28 -5.08 -20.18
C ASN A 377 1.23 -5.21 -19.94
N ASP A 378 2.06 -5.13 -20.99
CA ASP A 378 3.52 -5.11 -20.83
C ASP A 378 3.97 -3.86 -20.09
N TRP A 379 3.35 -2.72 -20.39
CA TRP A 379 3.61 -1.47 -19.67
C TRP A 379 3.21 -1.56 -18.20
N GLU A 380 2.01 -2.07 -17.90
CA GLU A 380 1.56 -2.29 -16.52
C GLU A 380 2.51 -3.24 -15.77
N ASN A 381 2.87 -4.36 -16.39
CA ASN A 381 3.85 -5.30 -15.83
C ASN A 381 5.19 -4.62 -15.54
N HIS A 382 5.72 -3.84 -16.49
CA HIS A 382 7.00 -3.13 -16.32
C HIS A 382 6.96 -2.15 -15.16
N LEU A 383 5.90 -1.34 -15.06
CA LEU A 383 5.70 -0.41 -13.93
C LEU A 383 5.67 -1.13 -12.58
N THR A 384 5.15 -2.36 -12.50
CA THR A 384 5.17 -3.16 -11.26
C THR A 384 6.58 -3.60 -10.83
N THR A 385 7.57 -3.54 -11.73
CA THR A 385 8.97 -3.89 -11.44
C THR A 385 9.81 -2.70 -10.98
N ILE A 386 9.24 -1.50 -10.91
CA ILE A 386 9.91 -0.32 -10.36
C ILE A 386 9.60 -0.26 -8.87
N PHE A 387 10.56 0.07 -8.00
CA PHE A 387 10.42 0.01 -6.54
C PHE A 387 10.96 1.25 -5.79
N PRO A 388 10.58 2.48 -6.18
CA PRO A 388 10.94 3.69 -5.43
C PRO A 388 10.26 3.71 -4.05
N GLU A 389 10.64 4.68 -3.22
CA GLU A 389 10.01 4.93 -1.91
C GLU A 389 8.52 5.28 -2.03
N VAL A 390 8.14 5.96 -3.12
CA VAL A 390 6.76 6.19 -3.57
C VAL A 390 6.67 5.86 -5.05
N ARG A 391 5.73 5.01 -5.44
CA ARG A 391 5.57 4.54 -6.83
C ARG A 391 4.32 5.13 -7.47
N LEU A 392 4.43 5.47 -8.76
CA LEU A 392 3.30 5.92 -9.57
C LEU A 392 2.91 4.82 -10.57
N LYS A 393 1.65 4.45 -10.52
CA LYS A 393 0.90 3.73 -11.57
C LYS A 393 -0.33 4.58 -11.90
N ARG A 394 -1.48 3.94 -12.12
CA ARG A 394 -2.80 4.62 -12.15
C ARG A 394 -3.29 5.09 -10.76
N TYR A 395 -2.41 5.02 -9.77
CA TYR A 395 -2.55 5.45 -8.38
C TYR A 395 -1.12 5.60 -7.79
N LEU A 396 -0.98 6.22 -6.63
CA LEU A 396 0.27 6.33 -5.89
C LEU A 396 0.35 5.26 -4.81
N GLU A 397 1.53 4.65 -4.63
CA GLU A 397 1.77 3.61 -3.64
C GLU A 397 2.83 4.08 -2.64
N MET A 398 2.50 4.06 -1.34
CA MET A 398 3.42 4.42 -0.27
C MET A 398 4.12 3.17 0.27
N ARG A 399 5.42 3.02 0.02
CA ARG A 399 6.17 1.76 0.15
C ARG A 399 7.18 1.72 1.31
N GLY A 400 7.26 2.76 2.14
CA GLY A 400 8.34 2.93 3.13
C GLY A 400 8.22 2.06 4.39
N ALA A 401 7.02 1.61 4.74
CA ALA A 401 6.74 1.01 6.05
C ALA A 401 7.06 -0.49 6.14
N ASP A 402 7.66 -0.89 7.26
CA ASP A 402 7.83 -2.30 7.63
C ASP A 402 6.48 -2.95 7.97
N GLY A 403 6.34 -4.25 7.69
CA GLY A 403 5.25 -5.07 8.20
C GLY A 403 5.20 -5.06 9.74
N GLY A 404 4.01 -5.27 10.30
CA GLY A 404 3.78 -5.16 11.74
C GLY A 404 2.44 -5.73 12.19
N PRO A 405 2.17 -5.82 13.50
CA PRO A 405 0.91 -6.30 14.06
C PRO A 405 -0.29 -5.51 13.52
N TRP A 406 -1.49 -6.13 13.61
CA TRP A 406 -2.70 -5.67 12.93
C TRP A 406 -3.05 -4.18 13.16
N ARG A 407 -2.78 -3.63 14.35
CA ARG A 407 -3.04 -2.21 14.66
C ARG A 407 -2.20 -1.29 13.77
N ARG A 408 -0.95 -1.66 13.47
CA ARG A 408 -0.08 -0.93 12.55
C ARG A 408 -0.49 -1.13 11.09
N LEU A 409 -1.02 -2.30 10.73
CA LEU A 409 -1.59 -2.52 9.40
C LEU A 409 -2.75 -1.54 9.11
N CYS A 410 -3.58 -1.26 10.11
CA CYS A 410 -4.65 -0.26 9.99
C CYS A 410 -4.14 1.19 10.13
N ALA A 411 -3.05 1.43 10.85
CA ALA A 411 -2.50 2.76 11.08
C ALA A 411 -1.78 3.34 9.86
N LEU A 412 -1.10 2.52 9.06
CA LEU A 412 -0.37 2.97 7.86
C LEU A 412 -1.28 3.67 6.85
N PRO A 413 -2.38 3.06 6.38
CA PRO A 413 -3.30 3.76 5.48
C PRO A 413 -3.92 4.99 6.15
N ALA A 414 -4.20 4.94 7.46
CA ALA A 414 -4.74 6.08 8.19
C ALA A 414 -3.80 7.29 8.19
N PHE A 415 -2.49 7.05 8.35
CA PHE A 415 -1.47 8.09 8.33
C PHE A 415 -1.46 8.83 7.00
N TRP A 416 -1.41 8.10 5.89
CA TRP A 416 -1.34 8.70 4.56
C TRP A 416 -2.67 9.30 4.10
N VAL A 417 -3.81 8.68 4.43
CA VAL A 417 -5.14 9.24 4.11
C VAL A 417 -5.36 10.56 4.83
N GLY A 418 -4.97 10.66 6.10
CA GLY A 418 -5.04 11.89 6.87
C GLY A 418 -4.21 13.03 6.30
N ILE A 419 -3.14 12.73 5.58
CA ILE A 419 -2.26 13.73 4.97
C ILE A 419 -2.71 14.06 3.54
N LEU A 420 -2.90 13.04 2.71
CA LEU A 420 -3.00 13.19 1.26
C LEU A 420 -4.43 13.38 0.76
N TYR A 421 -5.47 12.99 1.52
CA TYR A 421 -6.87 13.14 1.11
C TYR A 421 -7.58 14.36 1.70
N ASP A 422 -6.84 15.18 2.45
CA ASP A 422 -7.29 16.47 2.97
C ASP A 422 -6.41 17.60 2.42
N ASP A 423 -7.02 18.59 1.77
CA ASP A 423 -6.29 19.62 1.02
C ASP A 423 -5.50 20.56 1.94
N ILE A 424 -5.99 20.78 3.17
CA ILE A 424 -5.31 21.60 4.19
C ILE A 424 -4.07 20.87 4.71
N SER A 425 -4.20 19.58 5.07
CA SER A 425 -3.07 18.78 5.53
C SER A 425 -2.02 18.61 4.44
N LEU A 426 -2.44 18.34 3.20
CA LEU A 426 -1.55 18.23 2.06
C LEU A 426 -0.79 19.55 1.83
N GLN A 427 -1.48 20.70 1.83
CA GLN A 427 -0.83 21.99 1.66
C GLN A 427 0.16 22.29 2.79
N ASN A 428 -0.22 22.06 4.05
CA ASN A 428 0.66 22.29 5.20
C ASN A 428 1.93 21.41 5.13
N VAL A 429 1.82 20.17 4.65
CA VAL A 429 2.97 19.30 4.42
C VAL A 429 3.87 19.83 3.30
N LEU A 430 3.28 20.28 2.19
CA LEU A 430 4.05 20.89 1.11
C LEU A 430 4.80 22.13 1.60
N ASP A 431 4.15 23.00 2.38
CA ASP A 431 4.76 24.20 2.93
C ASP A 431 5.89 23.85 3.92
N MET A 432 5.67 22.86 4.79
CA MET A 432 6.66 22.38 5.77
C MET A 432 7.91 21.75 5.12
N THR A 433 7.75 21.18 3.92
CA THR A 433 8.83 20.47 3.20
C THR A 433 9.36 21.25 2.01
N ALA A 434 8.85 22.46 1.76
CA ALA A 434 9.18 23.26 0.57
C ALA A 434 10.66 23.64 0.49
N ASP A 435 11.31 23.89 1.64
CA ASP A 435 12.71 24.27 1.72
C ASP A 435 13.65 23.09 1.96
N TRP A 436 13.14 21.85 1.97
CA TRP A 436 13.99 20.67 2.14
C TRP A 436 14.83 20.48 0.88
N THR A 437 16.13 20.34 1.05
CA THR A 437 17.02 20.10 -0.10
C THR A 437 16.94 18.65 -0.56
N ARG A 438 17.44 18.39 -1.78
CA ARG A 438 17.62 17.03 -2.29
C ARG A 438 18.49 16.20 -1.33
N GLU A 439 19.56 16.80 -0.84
CA GLU A 439 20.54 16.19 0.05
C GLU A 439 19.92 15.88 1.42
N GLU A 440 19.07 16.77 1.94
CA GLU A 440 18.32 16.55 3.18
C GLU A 440 17.35 15.37 3.05
N ARG A 441 16.54 15.32 1.99
CA ARG A 441 15.63 14.20 1.73
C ARG A 441 16.38 12.87 1.61
N GLN A 442 17.49 12.86 0.88
CA GLN A 442 18.32 11.67 0.73
C GLN A 442 19.02 11.27 2.04
N MET A 443 19.49 12.24 2.82
CA MET A 443 20.10 12.01 4.14
C MET A 443 19.10 11.35 5.08
N LEU A 444 17.87 11.86 5.15
CA LEU A 444 16.80 11.27 5.96
C LEU A 444 16.55 9.81 5.54
N ARG A 445 16.38 9.53 4.24
CA ARG A 445 16.24 8.14 3.76
C ARG A 445 17.37 7.24 4.22
N ASN A 446 18.61 7.71 4.17
CA ASN A 446 19.78 6.89 4.50
C ASN A 446 20.01 6.73 6.01
N LYS A 447 19.58 7.69 6.83
CA LYS A 447 19.85 7.71 8.28
C LYS A 447 18.71 7.14 9.13
N VAL A 448 17.47 7.32 8.71
CA VAL A 448 16.29 6.79 9.40
C VAL A 448 16.35 5.28 9.65
N PRO A 449 16.78 4.43 8.70
CA PRO A 449 16.86 2.98 8.93
C PRO A 449 17.66 2.63 10.18
N LYS A 450 18.67 3.43 10.53
CA LYS A 450 19.53 3.22 11.69
C LYS A 450 19.07 3.95 12.95
N PHE A 451 18.60 5.19 12.83
CA PHE A 451 18.35 6.06 13.99
C PHE A 451 16.87 6.38 14.24
N GLY A 452 15.97 6.01 13.33
CA GLY A 452 14.53 6.24 13.46
C GLY A 452 14.21 7.71 13.72
N LEU A 453 13.31 7.98 14.68
CA LEU A 453 12.93 9.33 15.08
C LEU A 453 14.06 10.11 15.79
N LYS A 454 15.13 9.43 16.23
CA LYS A 454 16.30 10.06 16.84
C LYS A 454 17.32 10.54 15.80
N THR A 455 17.00 10.45 14.51
CA THR A 455 17.82 11.04 13.44
C THR A 455 17.90 12.56 13.61
N PRO A 456 19.10 13.17 13.72
CA PRO A 456 19.24 14.62 13.73
C PRO A 456 18.76 15.24 12.42
N PHE A 457 17.98 16.31 12.51
CA PHE A 457 17.50 17.05 11.35
C PHE A 457 17.39 18.53 11.69
N ARG A 458 18.18 19.35 10.98
CA ARG A 458 18.32 20.80 11.21
C ARG A 458 18.61 21.13 12.67
N ASP A 459 17.77 21.93 13.32
CA ASP A 459 17.90 22.41 14.70
C ASP A 459 17.39 21.41 15.75
N GLY A 460 16.93 20.22 15.34
CA GLY A 460 16.39 19.21 16.26
C GLY A 460 16.52 17.77 15.77
N LEU A 461 15.51 16.97 16.12
CA LEU A 461 15.39 15.57 15.73
C LEU A 461 14.22 15.41 14.77
N LEU A 462 14.27 14.37 13.94
CA LEU A 462 13.15 13.97 13.08
C LEU A 462 11.87 13.72 13.89
N LYS A 463 11.98 13.35 15.17
CA LYS A 463 10.87 13.29 16.13
C LYS A 463 10.00 14.55 16.12
N HIS A 464 10.60 15.75 16.10
CA HIS A 464 9.85 17.01 16.18
C HIS A 464 9.03 17.24 14.92
N VAL A 465 9.61 16.95 13.75
CA VAL A 465 8.88 17.00 12.47
C VAL A 465 7.76 15.97 12.47
N ALA A 466 8.05 14.74 12.90
CA ALA A 466 7.06 13.67 12.95
C ALA A 466 5.85 14.00 13.85
N GLN A 467 6.06 14.75 14.95
CA GLN A 467 4.98 15.18 15.84
C GLN A 467 3.98 16.09 15.11
N GLU A 468 4.49 17.08 14.36
CA GLU A 468 3.63 17.95 13.55
C GLU A 468 2.97 17.19 12.40
N VAL A 469 3.69 16.26 11.74
CA VAL A 469 3.13 15.46 10.65
C VAL A 469 2.02 14.53 11.13
N VAL A 470 2.17 13.85 12.28
CA VAL A 470 1.11 12.99 12.84
C VAL A 470 -0.09 13.82 13.30
N LYS A 471 0.13 15.05 13.80
CA LYS A 471 -0.95 16.00 14.07
C LYS A 471 -1.70 16.37 12.79
N LEU A 472 -1.00 16.72 11.71
CA LEU A 472 -1.63 17.02 10.41
C LEU A 472 -2.41 15.81 9.86
N ALA A 473 -1.87 14.60 9.99
CA ALA A 473 -2.58 13.37 9.63
C ALA A 473 -3.89 13.23 10.43
N LYS A 474 -3.83 13.44 11.75
CA LYS A 474 -5.02 13.41 12.61
C LYS A 474 -6.04 14.47 12.21
N ASP A 475 -5.61 15.71 11.99
CA ASP A 475 -6.48 16.82 11.59
C ASP A 475 -7.21 16.54 10.27
N GLY A 476 -6.54 15.92 9.29
CA GLY A 476 -7.18 15.53 8.03
C GLY A 476 -8.18 14.39 8.19
N LEU A 477 -7.91 13.42 9.07
CA LEU A 477 -8.90 12.39 9.43
C LEU A 477 -10.10 12.98 10.20
N GLU A 478 -9.90 14.01 11.03
CA GLU A 478 -11.00 14.74 11.68
C GLU A 478 -11.88 15.44 10.63
N ARG A 479 -11.26 16.14 9.67
CA ARG A 479 -11.99 16.82 8.57
C ARG A 479 -12.70 15.87 7.61
N ARG A 480 -12.20 14.64 7.43
CA ARG A 480 -12.93 13.57 6.71
C ARG A 480 -14.25 13.18 7.38
N GLY A 481 -14.40 13.39 8.69
CA GLY A 481 -15.67 13.23 9.40
C GLY A 481 -16.12 11.79 9.69
N TYR A 482 -15.35 10.78 9.28
CA TYR A 482 -15.68 9.36 9.50
C TYR A 482 -15.27 8.81 10.87
N LYS A 483 -14.75 9.65 11.77
CA LYS A 483 -14.25 9.25 13.11
C LYS A 483 -13.12 8.19 13.04
N GLU A 484 -12.18 8.40 12.11
CA GLU A 484 -11.08 7.46 11.81
C GLU A 484 -9.79 7.76 12.60
N THR A 485 -9.75 8.84 13.39
CA THR A 485 -8.54 9.29 14.12
C THR A 485 -7.98 8.27 15.10
N GLY A 486 -8.82 7.37 15.62
CA GLY A 486 -8.40 6.31 16.55
C GLY A 486 -7.38 5.34 15.94
N PHE A 487 -7.31 5.21 14.62
CA PHE A 487 -6.31 4.38 13.95
C PHE A 487 -4.88 4.92 14.08
N LEU A 488 -4.71 6.20 14.47
CA LEU A 488 -3.39 6.81 14.70
C LEU A 488 -2.90 6.71 16.15
N ASN A 489 -3.63 6.03 17.05
CA ASN A 489 -3.29 5.98 18.47
C ASN A 489 -1.89 5.41 18.75
N GLU A 490 -1.48 4.36 18.04
CA GLU A 490 -0.13 3.80 18.21
C GLU A 490 0.96 4.75 17.72
N MET A 491 0.70 5.45 16.61
CA MET A 491 1.65 6.43 16.08
C MET A 491 1.82 7.58 17.05
N ASN A 492 0.74 8.10 17.65
CA ASN A 492 0.79 9.13 18.68
C ASN A 492 1.74 8.75 19.82
N GLU A 493 1.71 7.49 20.27
CA GLU A 493 2.60 7.00 21.33
C GLU A 493 4.07 6.94 20.88
N VAL A 494 4.33 6.48 19.65
CA VAL A 494 5.69 6.45 19.06
C VAL A 494 6.27 7.85 18.95
N VAL A 495 5.52 8.85 18.45
CA VAL A 495 6.04 10.23 18.36
C VAL A 495 6.10 10.94 19.71
N ARG A 496 5.22 10.62 20.66
CA ARG A 496 5.29 11.17 22.02
C ARG A 496 6.59 10.73 22.71
N THR A 497 6.88 9.43 22.70
CA THR A 497 8.06 8.85 23.34
C THR A 497 9.34 9.08 22.53
N GLY A 498 9.24 9.06 21.20
CA GLY A 498 10.39 8.98 20.30
C GLY A 498 11.02 7.59 20.26
N VAL A 499 10.28 6.56 20.69
CA VAL A 499 10.72 5.16 20.73
C VAL A 499 9.96 4.38 19.67
N THR A 500 10.69 3.90 18.67
CA THR A 500 10.17 3.09 17.56
C THR A 500 9.76 1.69 18.03
N PRO A 501 8.92 0.98 17.26
CA PRO A 501 8.60 -0.41 17.57
C PRO A 501 9.84 -1.31 17.63
N ALA A 502 10.81 -1.12 16.72
CA ALA A 502 12.08 -1.83 16.74
C ALA A 502 12.87 -1.62 18.04
N GLU A 503 12.88 -0.40 18.60
CA GLU A 503 13.53 -0.13 19.89
C GLU A 503 12.84 -0.86 21.05
N LYS A 504 11.51 -0.98 21.02
CA LYS A 504 10.78 -1.79 22.02
C LYS A 504 11.17 -3.26 21.94
N LEU A 505 11.32 -3.81 20.73
CA LEU A 505 11.78 -5.19 20.54
C LEU A 505 13.21 -5.38 21.04
N LEU A 506 14.11 -4.41 20.80
CA LEU A 506 15.47 -4.44 21.34
C LEU A 506 15.49 -4.41 22.87
N GLU A 507 14.63 -3.62 23.50
CA GLU A 507 14.47 -3.60 24.97
C GLU A 507 14.01 -4.97 25.49
N LEU A 508 13.01 -5.59 24.85
CA LEU A 508 12.55 -6.93 25.20
C LEU A 508 13.66 -7.99 25.02
N TYR A 509 14.40 -7.91 23.91
CA TYR A 509 15.54 -8.79 23.62
C TYR A 509 16.63 -8.71 24.70
N HIS A 510 17.05 -7.49 25.07
CA HIS A 510 18.08 -7.30 26.10
C HIS A 510 17.58 -7.51 27.53
N GLY A 511 16.26 -7.47 27.74
CA GLY A 511 15.61 -7.70 29.02
C GLY A 511 14.93 -9.08 29.10
N LYS A 512 13.59 -9.08 29.01
CA LYS A 512 12.73 -10.23 29.30
C LYS A 512 13.06 -11.48 28.48
N TRP A 513 13.55 -11.34 27.25
CA TRP A 513 13.81 -12.47 26.36
C TRP A 513 15.20 -13.08 26.53
N GLY A 514 16.06 -12.51 27.40
CA GLY A 514 17.37 -13.09 27.69
C GLY A 514 18.26 -13.25 26.44
N GLN A 515 18.22 -12.28 25.53
CA GLN A 515 18.98 -12.27 24.27
C GLN A 515 18.63 -13.41 23.30
N SER A 516 17.38 -13.89 23.33
CA SER A 516 16.79 -14.73 22.29
C SER A 516 15.78 -13.94 21.45
N VAL A 517 15.72 -14.23 20.15
CA VAL A 517 14.67 -13.69 19.27
C VAL A 517 13.42 -14.56 19.27
N ASP A 518 13.47 -15.81 19.72
CA ASP A 518 12.34 -16.75 19.63
C ASP A 518 11.02 -16.20 20.20
N PRO A 519 11.01 -15.46 21.34
CA PRO A 519 9.78 -14.85 21.84
C PRO A 519 9.13 -13.81 20.91
N VAL A 520 9.84 -13.30 19.90
CA VAL A 520 9.24 -12.41 18.88
C VAL A 520 8.14 -13.12 18.07
N PHE A 521 8.25 -14.44 17.92
CA PHE A 521 7.25 -15.27 17.24
C PHE A 521 5.95 -15.43 18.03
N GLU A 522 5.96 -15.08 19.33
CA GLU A 522 4.76 -14.96 20.17
C GLU A 522 4.31 -13.50 20.30
N GLU A 523 5.25 -12.58 20.54
CA GLU A 523 4.97 -11.15 20.75
C GLU A 523 4.33 -10.48 19.52
N LEU A 524 4.75 -10.88 18.32
CA LEU A 524 4.28 -10.33 17.04
C LEU A 524 3.48 -11.34 16.22
N LEU A 525 2.94 -12.38 16.87
CA LEU A 525 1.98 -13.31 16.28
C LEU A 525 0.66 -12.58 15.97
N TYR A 526 0.11 -12.79 14.77
CA TYR A 526 -1.21 -12.25 14.39
C TYR A 526 -2.38 -12.95 15.07
#